data_AF-A0A3D5VIZ7-F1
#
_entry.id   AF-A0A3D5VIZ7-F1
#
_cell.length_a   1.000
_cell.length_b   1.000
_cell.length_c   1.000
_cell.angle_alpha   90.00
_cell.angle_beta   90.00
_cell.angle_gamma   90.00
#
_symmetry.space_group_name_H-M   'P 1'
#
loop_
_entity.id
_entity.type
_entity.pdbx_description
1 polymer ?
#
loop_
_entity_poly.entity_id
_entity_poly.type
_entity_poly.pdbx_seq_one_letter_code
_entity_poly.pdbx_strand_id
1 'polypeptide(L)'
;HIKYPLVSYEITPDIAILDPLLPAKMPAHITANTGMDVLAHAVEAYVSTNSTSYTDPLALEAIRLVFRQLPIAYREPANMQARGDMHNASTIAGMAFTNASLGIIHSLAHKIGGEFGVSHGLANAIL
;
A
#
# COMPACT_ATOMS: atom_id res chain seq x y z
N HIS A 1 -10.97 14.97 -16.29
CA HIS A 1 -11.60 13.69 -15.90
C HIS A 1 -11.88 13.71 -14.39
N ILE A 2 -13.09 13.40 -13.93
CA ILE A 2 -13.42 13.34 -12.48
C ILE A 2 -13.46 11.86 -12.05
N LYS A 3 -12.76 11.50 -10.95
CA LYS A 3 -12.79 10.17 -10.34
C LYS A 3 -13.86 10.13 -9.25
N TYR A 4 -14.85 9.25 -9.38
CA TYR A 4 -15.91 9.03 -8.39
C TYR A 4 -15.65 7.70 -7.65
N PRO A 5 -15.27 7.71 -6.35
CA PRO A 5 -15.12 6.47 -5.59
C PRO A 5 -16.50 5.89 -5.23
N LEU A 6 -16.67 4.58 -5.45
CA LEU A 6 -17.83 3.82 -4.97
C LEU A 6 -17.42 3.04 -3.73
N VAL A 7 -18.22 3.13 -2.67
CA VAL A 7 -17.98 2.42 -1.40
C VAL A 7 -19.22 1.61 -1.09
N SER A 8 -19.07 0.28 -1.09
CA SER A 8 -20.13 -0.68 -0.81
C SER A 8 -19.50 -1.97 -0.28
N TYR A 9 -20.20 -2.71 0.58
CA TYR A 9 -19.75 -4.06 0.96
C TYR A 9 -19.81 -5.03 -0.23
N GLU A 10 -20.70 -4.78 -1.20
CA GLU A 10 -20.90 -5.63 -2.39
C GLU A 10 -19.73 -5.60 -3.38
N ILE A 11 -18.77 -4.67 -3.22
CA ILE A 11 -17.55 -4.64 -4.05
C ILE A 11 -16.36 -5.34 -3.38
N THR A 12 -16.53 -5.84 -2.14
CA THR A 12 -15.53 -6.66 -1.47
C THR A 12 -15.50 -8.06 -2.11
N PRO A 13 -14.34 -8.57 -2.55
CA PRO A 13 -14.26 -9.90 -3.14
C PRO A 13 -14.50 -10.98 -2.08
N ASP A 14 -15.17 -12.08 -2.46
CA ASP A 14 -15.34 -13.25 -1.59
C ASP A 14 -14.00 -13.92 -1.24
N ILE A 15 -13.05 -13.87 -2.18
CA ILE A 15 -11.73 -14.51 -2.07
C ILE A 15 -10.67 -13.57 -2.66
N ALA A 16 -9.60 -13.34 -1.91
CA ALA A 16 -8.38 -12.70 -2.39
C ALA A 16 -7.24 -13.73 -2.45
N ILE A 17 -6.65 -13.94 -3.63
CA ILE A 17 -5.52 -14.85 -3.83
C ILE A 17 -4.23 -14.03 -3.86
N LEU A 18 -3.34 -14.31 -2.91
CA LEU A 18 -2.06 -13.61 -2.76
C LEU A 18 -0.92 -14.50 -3.27
N ASP A 19 -0.69 -14.47 -4.58
CA ASP A 19 0.43 -15.20 -5.21
C ASP A 19 1.63 -14.25 -5.41
N PRO A 20 2.73 -14.41 -4.63
CA PRO A 20 3.90 -13.54 -4.73
C PRO A 20 4.68 -13.69 -6.05
N LEU A 21 4.42 -14.73 -6.85
CA LEU A 21 5.04 -14.89 -8.17
C LEU A 21 4.54 -13.85 -9.18
N LEU A 22 3.35 -13.27 -8.96
CA LEU A 22 2.80 -12.21 -9.79
C LEU A 22 3.54 -10.87 -9.58
N PRO A 23 3.56 -10.29 -8.35
CA PRO A 23 4.27 -9.04 -8.08
C PRO A 23 5.79 -9.16 -8.22
N ALA A 24 6.37 -10.37 -8.14
CA ALA A 24 7.81 -10.58 -8.36
C ALA A 24 8.29 -10.15 -9.75
N LYS A 25 7.40 -10.08 -10.74
CA LYS A 25 7.72 -9.63 -12.11
C LYS A 25 7.80 -8.11 -12.26
N MET A 26 7.44 -7.34 -11.23
CA MET A 26 7.49 -5.88 -11.28
C MET A 26 8.94 -5.39 -11.39
N PRO A 27 9.21 -4.40 -12.28
CA PRO A 27 10.52 -3.76 -12.33
C PRO A 27 10.80 -3.00 -11.02
N ALA A 28 12.08 -2.71 -10.77
CA ALA A 28 12.53 -2.13 -9.50
C ALA A 28 11.80 -0.82 -9.15
N HIS A 29 11.63 0.09 -10.12
CA HIS A 29 10.93 1.37 -9.87
C HIS A 29 9.45 1.18 -9.48
N ILE A 30 8.73 0.23 -10.08
CA ILE A 30 7.35 -0.08 -9.68
C ILE A 30 7.33 -0.71 -8.29
N THR A 31 8.32 -1.55 -7.97
CA THR A 31 8.47 -2.15 -6.64
C THR A 31 8.65 -1.07 -5.57
N ALA A 32 9.52 -0.09 -5.83
CA ALA A 32 9.71 1.05 -4.93
C ALA A 32 8.43 1.87 -4.78
N ASN A 33 7.80 2.28 -5.88
CA ASN A 33 6.60 3.12 -5.84
C ASN A 33 5.45 2.43 -5.11
N THR A 34 5.17 1.17 -5.44
CA THR A 34 4.09 0.40 -4.79
C THR A 34 4.43 0.04 -3.34
N GLY A 35 5.70 -0.22 -3.01
CA GLY A 35 6.10 -0.44 -1.62
C GLY A 35 5.97 0.80 -0.75
N MET A 36 6.27 1.98 -1.30
CA MET A 36 6.04 3.26 -0.60
C MET A 36 4.55 3.57 -0.45
N ASP A 37 3.72 3.16 -1.42
CA ASP A 37 2.25 3.21 -1.30
C ASP A 37 1.77 2.38 -0.11
N VAL A 38 2.29 1.16 0.07
CA VAL A 38 2.01 0.33 1.25
C VAL A 38 2.43 1.01 2.55
N LEU A 39 3.58 1.70 2.56
CA LEU A 39 4.01 2.45 3.74
C LEU A 39 3.05 3.60 4.06
N ALA A 40 2.66 4.38 3.04
CA ALA A 40 1.70 5.47 3.20
C ALA A 40 0.36 4.95 3.73
N HIS A 41 -0.18 3.86 3.15
CA HIS A 41 -1.40 3.22 3.65
C HIS A 41 -1.30 2.88 5.14
N ALA A 42 -0.21 2.21 5.54
CA ALA A 42 -0.06 1.75 6.91
C ALA A 42 0.13 2.91 7.90
N VAL A 43 0.96 3.91 7.57
CA VAL A 43 1.18 5.08 8.42
C VAL A 43 -0.10 5.90 8.55
N GLU A 44 -0.80 6.18 7.46
CA GLU A 44 -2.04 6.95 7.51
C GLU A 44 -3.17 6.21 8.24
N ALA A 45 -3.27 4.89 8.08
CA ALA A 45 -4.20 4.08 8.85
C ALA A 45 -3.90 4.15 10.36
N TYR A 46 -2.63 4.09 10.74
CA TYR A 46 -2.19 4.12 12.14
C TYR A 46 -2.49 5.46 12.84
N VAL A 47 -2.33 6.59 12.12
CA VAL A 47 -2.57 7.93 12.67
C VAL A 47 -3.98 8.47 12.36
N SER A 48 -4.85 7.65 11.78
CA SER A 48 -6.21 8.04 11.43
C SER A 48 -7.05 8.35 12.67
N THR A 49 -8.00 9.28 12.54
CA THR A 49 -9.02 9.52 13.59
C THR A 49 -9.99 8.35 13.76
N ASN A 50 -9.98 7.38 12.84
CA ASN A 50 -10.78 6.16 12.90
C ASN A 50 -9.93 4.91 13.21
N SER A 51 -8.70 5.08 13.71
CA SER A 51 -7.88 3.96 14.12
C SER A 51 -8.46 3.24 15.34
N THR A 52 -8.12 1.96 15.49
CA THR A 52 -8.68 1.08 16.52
C THR A 52 -7.63 0.07 16.99
N SER A 53 -7.89 -0.58 18.13
CA SER A 53 -7.06 -1.70 18.60
C SER A 53 -6.98 -2.90 17.64
N TYR A 54 -7.82 -2.95 16.60
CA TYR A 54 -7.74 -3.96 15.54
C TYR A 54 -6.87 -3.51 14.36
N THR A 55 -6.93 -2.23 13.97
CA THR A 55 -6.20 -1.70 12.81
C THR A 55 -4.75 -1.39 13.14
N ASP A 56 -4.46 -0.93 14.36
CA ASP A 56 -3.12 -0.50 14.76
C ASP A 56 -2.07 -1.62 14.68
N PRO A 57 -2.33 -2.84 15.18
CA PRO A 57 -1.37 -3.92 15.06
C PRO A 57 -1.10 -4.32 13.60
N LEU A 58 -2.11 -4.25 12.73
CA LEU A 58 -1.97 -4.52 11.29
C LEU A 58 -1.08 -3.45 10.66
N ALA A 59 -1.39 -2.17 10.90
CA ALA A 59 -0.60 -1.06 10.37
C ALA A 59 0.87 -1.14 10.82
N LEU A 60 1.12 -1.40 12.11
CA LEU A 60 2.47 -1.53 12.66
C LEU A 60 3.24 -2.70 12.05
N GLU A 61 2.58 -3.86 11.85
CA GLU A 61 3.21 -5.01 11.19
C GLU A 61 3.54 -4.72 9.73
N ALA A 62 2.64 -4.07 8.99
CA ALA A 62 2.90 -3.66 7.61
C ALA A 62 4.10 -2.69 7.54
N ILE A 63 4.16 -1.68 8.42
CA ILE A 63 5.30 -0.76 8.54
C ILE A 63 6.60 -1.55 8.78
N ARG A 64 6.59 -2.46 9.75
CA ARG A 64 7.76 -3.29 10.11
C ARG A 64 8.25 -4.10 8.91
N LEU A 65 7.35 -4.75 8.18
CA LEU A 65 7.67 -5.52 6.98
C LEU A 65 8.23 -4.63 5.87
N VAL A 66 7.60 -3.49 5.59
CA VAL A 66 8.06 -2.57 4.54
C VAL A 66 9.49 -2.08 4.81
N PHE A 67 9.78 -1.59 6.03
CA PHE A 67 11.13 -1.13 6.38
C PHE A 67 12.20 -2.22 6.25
N ARG A 68 11.85 -3.47 6.57
CA ARG A 68 12.79 -4.60 6.45
C ARG A 68 12.95 -5.09 5.01
N GLN A 69 11.85 -5.17 4.26
CA GLN A 69 11.80 -6.00 3.05
C GLN A 69 11.76 -5.18 1.76
N LEU A 70 11.23 -3.95 1.77
CA LEU A 70 11.19 -3.12 0.56
C LEU A 70 12.60 -2.84 -0.01
N PRO A 71 13.61 -2.46 0.80
CA PRO A 71 14.95 -2.24 0.27
C PRO A 71 15.56 -3.50 -0.37
N ILE A 72 15.25 -4.68 0.19
CA ILE A 72 15.72 -5.97 -0.32
C ILE A 72 14.98 -6.31 -1.62
N ALA A 73 13.64 -6.24 -1.64
CA ALA A 73 12.84 -6.49 -2.84
C ALA A 73 13.18 -5.55 -4.00
N TYR A 74 13.61 -4.32 -3.70
CA TYR A 74 14.09 -3.35 -4.68
C TYR A 74 15.47 -3.71 -5.25
N ARG A 75 16.44 -4.02 -4.39
CA ARG A 75 17.84 -4.30 -4.79
C ARG A 75 18.02 -5.71 -5.37
N GLU A 76 17.24 -6.66 -4.87
CA GLU A 76 17.29 -8.08 -5.21
C GLU A 76 15.92 -8.55 -5.73
N PRO A 77 15.55 -8.20 -6.98
CA PRO A 77 14.21 -8.47 -7.50
C PRO A 77 13.83 -9.95 -7.56
N ALA A 78 14.82 -10.86 -7.56
CA ALA A 78 14.65 -12.31 -7.54
C ALA A 78 14.53 -12.90 -6.11
N ASN A 79 14.65 -12.08 -5.06
CA ASN A 79 14.53 -12.52 -3.68
C ASN A 79 13.05 -12.78 -3.34
N MET A 80 12.61 -14.02 -3.54
CA MET A 80 11.21 -14.40 -3.37
C MET A 80 10.68 -14.26 -1.94
N GLN A 81 11.56 -14.34 -0.93
CA GLN A 81 11.17 -14.08 0.45
C GLN A 81 10.79 -12.62 0.64
N ALA A 82 11.64 -11.68 0.19
CA ALA A 82 11.35 -10.25 0.29
C ALA A 82 10.11 -9.86 -0.55
N ARG A 83 9.94 -10.47 -1.73
CA ARG A 83 8.73 -10.30 -2.55
C ARG A 83 7.47 -10.78 -1.83
N GLY A 84 7.53 -11.98 -1.23
CA GLY A 84 6.43 -12.55 -0.46
C GLY A 84 6.06 -11.70 0.75
N ASP A 85 7.06 -11.25 1.50
CA ASP A 85 6.83 -10.41 2.68
C ASP A 85 6.26 -9.03 2.30
N MET A 86 6.70 -8.43 1.20
CA MET A 86 6.09 -7.20 0.69
C MET A 86 4.64 -7.41 0.22
N HIS A 87 4.34 -8.57 -0.37
CA HIS A 87 2.97 -8.91 -0.77
C HIS A 87 2.04 -9.08 0.44
N ASN A 88 2.56 -9.69 1.52
CA ASN A 88 1.89 -9.76 2.81
C ASN A 88 1.70 -8.37 3.43
N ALA A 89 2.76 -7.54 3.44
CA ALA A 89 2.70 -6.17 3.96
C ALA A 89 1.62 -5.34 3.26
N SER A 90 1.51 -5.45 1.93
CA SER A 90 0.47 -4.78 1.13
C SER A 90 -0.93 -5.20 1.55
N THR A 91 -1.15 -6.50 1.76
CA THR A 91 -2.44 -7.02 2.21
C THR A 91 -2.79 -6.54 3.61
N ILE A 92 -1.83 -6.65 4.54
CA ILE A 92 -2.00 -6.25 5.94
C ILE A 92 -2.32 -4.74 6.04
N ALA A 93 -1.59 -3.90 5.29
CA ALA A 93 -1.90 -2.47 5.18
C ALA A 93 -3.30 -2.25 4.61
N GLY A 94 -3.69 -3.04 3.59
CA GLY A 94 -5.03 -3.07 3.01
C GLY A 94 -6.13 -3.29 4.04
N MET A 95 -5.96 -4.30 4.88
CA MET A 95 -6.88 -4.60 5.98
C MET A 95 -6.94 -3.44 6.99
N ALA A 96 -5.82 -2.77 7.26
CA ALA A 96 -5.79 -1.62 8.16
C ALA A 96 -6.54 -0.41 7.56
N PHE A 97 -6.12 0.09 6.39
CA PHE A 97 -6.68 1.33 5.85
C PHE A 97 -8.13 1.18 5.36
N THR A 98 -8.56 -0.02 4.97
CA THR A 98 -9.97 -0.25 4.62
C THR A 98 -10.89 0.04 5.80
N ASN A 99 -10.42 -0.20 7.03
CA ASN A 99 -11.21 -0.03 8.24
C ASN A 99 -10.89 1.29 8.98
N ALA A 100 -9.69 1.84 8.82
CA ALA A 100 -9.27 3.09 9.43
C ALA A 100 -9.35 4.30 8.48
N SER A 101 -9.66 4.12 7.20
CA SER A 101 -9.48 5.15 6.16
C SER A 101 -8.02 5.60 6.01
N LEU A 102 -7.80 6.65 5.21
CA LEU A 102 -6.52 7.27 4.88
C LEU A 102 -6.53 8.77 5.22
N GLY A 103 -5.42 9.45 4.97
CA GLY A 103 -5.18 10.82 5.40
C GLY A 103 -4.84 11.80 4.26
N ILE A 104 -3.98 12.76 4.58
CA ILE A 104 -3.65 13.88 3.69
C ILE A 104 -2.70 13.49 2.55
N ILE A 105 -1.84 12.48 2.73
CA ILE A 105 -0.93 11.99 1.69
C ILE A 105 -1.78 11.52 0.49
N HIS A 106 -2.73 10.62 0.72
CA HIS A 106 -3.62 10.14 -0.34
C HIS A 106 -4.53 11.22 -0.90
N SER A 107 -5.02 12.13 -0.05
CA SER A 107 -5.89 13.24 -0.46
C SER A 107 -5.19 14.15 -1.47
N LEU A 108 -3.91 14.49 -1.23
CA LEU A 108 -3.10 15.30 -2.12
C LEU A 108 -2.63 14.51 -3.35
N ALA A 109 -2.18 13.27 -3.17
CA ALA A 109 -1.70 12.43 -4.26
C ALA A 109 -2.80 12.15 -5.32
N HIS A 110 -4.07 12.02 -4.92
CA HIS A 110 -5.17 11.90 -5.87
C HIS A 110 -5.31 13.10 -6.80
N LYS A 111 -4.98 14.31 -6.34
CA LYS A 111 -5.01 15.52 -7.16
C LYS A 111 -3.74 15.65 -8.00
N ILE A 112 -2.58 15.48 -7.37
CA ILE A 112 -1.28 15.59 -8.05
C ILE A 112 -1.18 14.55 -9.19
N GLY A 113 -1.52 13.29 -8.93
CA GLY A 113 -1.43 12.23 -9.92
C GLY A 113 -2.36 12.44 -11.11
N GLY A 114 -3.56 12.98 -10.87
CA GLY A 114 -4.53 13.29 -11.92
C GLY A 114 -4.14 14.49 -12.80
N GLU A 115 -3.50 15.50 -12.22
CA GLU A 115 -3.11 16.73 -12.92
C GLU A 115 -1.77 16.59 -13.65
N PHE A 116 -0.77 15.98 -13.00
CA PHE A 116 0.61 15.95 -13.48
C PHE A 116 1.04 14.60 -14.08
N GLY A 117 0.14 13.61 -14.14
CA GLY A 117 0.45 12.29 -14.69
C GLY A 117 1.47 11.49 -13.89
N VAL A 118 1.61 11.79 -12.59
CA VAL A 118 2.52 11.07 -11.68
C VAL A 118 1.83 9.79 -11.19
N SER A 119 2.53 8.65 -11.24
CA SER A 119 1.98 7.38 -10.74
C SER A 119 1.66 7.47 -9.24
N HIS A 120 0.53 6.88 -8.82
CA HIS A 120 0.00 7.03 -7.45
C HIS A 120 1.02 6.76 -6.34
N GLY A 121 1.66 5.60 -6.35
CA GLY A 121 2.66 5.25 -5.32
C GLY A 121 3.88 6.18 -5.31
N LEU A 122 4.26 6.74 -6.46
CA LEU A 122 5.33 7.76 -6.51
C LEU A 122 4.87 9.09 -5.90
N ALA A 123 3.63 9.51 -6.19
CA ALA A 123 3.08 10.73 -5.60
C ALA A 123 2.98 10.60 -4.07
N ASN A 124 2.53 9.44 -3.56
CA ASN A 124 2.51 9.14 -2.13
C ASN A 124 3.92 9.09 -1.52
N ALA A 125 4.94 8.65 -2.27
CA ALA A 125 6.32 8.57 -1.78
C ALA A 125 7.04 9.92 -1.69
N ILE A 126 6.66 10.90 -2.53
CA ILE A 126 7.27 12.23 -2.56
C ILE A 126 6.73 13.12 -1.42
N LEU A 127 5.45 12.91 -1.06
CA LEU A 127 4.76 13.62 0.01
C LEU A 127 5.15 13.09 1.40
#